data_AF-A0AAD9PPU0-F1
#
_entry.id   AF-A0AAD9PPU0-F1
#
_cell.length_a   1.000
_cell.length_b   1.000
_cell.length_c   1.000
_cell.angle_alpha   90.00
_cell.angle_beta   90.00
_cell.angle_gamma   90.00
#
_symmetry.space_group_name_H-M   'P 1'
#
loop_
_entity.id
_entity.type
_entity.pdbx_description
1 polymer ?
#
loop_
_entity_poly.entity_id
_entity_poly.type
_entity_poly.pdbx_seq_one_letter_code
_entity_poly.pdbx_strand_id
1 'polypeptide(L)'
;MTSKRELFIWKKHHDLLLLKEVLLEEPFKHNNGSKEKGALWSKIADALTQHGMKVTQRSVREKFDKLYSDFKEREREEKQASGIDIEYDDNHKALTEIHERVLELEEERQDKETQEKATAAEMRKKATERLSVTKRRSKDDATVSDEPEEEVSPKRRRSQTSMVDMMKESVTMKQKYQEEQGQIRSRELDLRAAELQQQQQFQSMLIQQQQQFQQQQQAMTMAMFNTLNELLKNMKN
;
A
#
# COMPACT_ATOMS: atom_id res chain seq x y z
N MET A 1 -55.47 12.67 -8.66
CA MET A 1 -55.27 11.29 -8.19
C MET A 1 -53.79 11.09 -7.94
N THR A 2 -53.36 10.93 -6.70
CA THR A 2 -51.97 10.64 -6.35
C THR A 2 -51.75 9.14 -6.52
N SER A 3 -51.18 8.71 -7.65
CA SER A 3 -50.73 7.32 -7.80
C SER A 3 -49.79 6.99 -6.65
N LYS A 4 -50.14 5.95 -5.87
CA LYS A 4 -49.22 5.36 -4.90
C LYS A 4 -47.93 5.02 -5.65
N ARG A 5 -46.80 5.59 -5.22
CA ARG A 5 -45.49 5.18 -5.74
C ARG A 5 -45.30 3.73 -5.30
N GLU A 6 -45.40 2.79 -6.23
CA GLU A 6 -45.02 1.41 -5.98
C GLU A 6 -43.53 1.39 -5.66
N LEU A 7 -43.18 1.07 -4.42
CA LEU A 7 -41.79 0.93 -4.01
C LEU A 7 -41.29 -0.43 -4.52
N PHE A 8 -40.22 -0.41 -5.31
CA PHE A 8 -39.53 -1.62 -5.72
C PHE A 8 -38.77 -2.21 -4.52
N ILE A 9 -38.95 -3.51 -4.29
CA ILE A 9 -38.30 -4.23 -3.20
C ILE A 9 -37.13 -5.04 -3.76
N TRP A 10 -35.93 -4.71 -3.30
CA TRP A 10 -34.71 -5.43 -3.63
C TRP A 10 -34.71 -6.81 -2.96
N LYS A 11 -34.34 -7.82 -3.74
CA LYS A 11 -34.18 -9.21 -3.29
C LYS A 11 -32.78 -9.68 -3.68
N LYS A 12 -32.32 -10.76 -3.08
CA LYS A 12 -30.99 -11.34 -3.33
C LYS A 12 -30.66 -11.55 -4.81
N HIS A 13 -31.64 -11.97 -5.62
CA HIS A 13 -31.44 -12.13 -7.05
C HIS A 13 -31.33 -10.79 -7.81
N HIS A 14 -32.05 -9.75 -7.38
CA HIS A 14 -31.92 -8.41 -7.97
C HIS A 14 -30.55 -7.81 -7.65
N ASP A 15 -30.03 -8.08 -6.46
CA ASP A 15 -28.68 -7.67 -6.04
C ASP A 15 -27.63 -8.33 -6.96
N LEU A 16 -27.80 -9.61 -7.28
CA LEU A 16 -26.89 -10.31 -8.19
C LEU A 16 -26.91 -9.74 -9.60
N LEU A 17 -28.10 -9.42 -10.14
CA LEU A 17 -28.22 -8.79 -11.45
C LEU A 17 -27.54 -7.42 -11.46
N LEU A 18 -27.76 -6.60 -10.41
CA LEU A 18 -27.09 -5.32 -10.26
C LEU A 18 -25.56 -5.47 -10.27
N LEU A 19 -25.01 -6.41 -9.50
CA LEU A 19 -23.57 -6.62 -9.41
C LEU A 19 -22.96 -7.07 -10.75
N LYS A 20 -23.68 -7.93 -11.50
CA LYS A 20 -23.27 -8.34 -12.85
C LYS A 20 -23.23 -7.17 -13.83
N GLU A 21 -24.25 -6.32 -13.83
CA GLU A 21 -24.26 -5.11 -14.67
C GLU A 21 -23.15 -4.13 -14.28
N VAL A 22 -22.83 -4.01 -12.98
CA VAL A 22 -21.70 -3.19 -12.51
C VAL A 22 -20.35 -3.75 -12.98
N LEU A 23 -20.19 -5.08 -13.00
CA LEU A 23 -18.98 -5.73 -13.55
C LEU A 23 -18.84 -5.56 -15.06
N LEU A 24 -19.96 -5.46 -15.78
CA LEU A 24 -19.99 -5.28 -17.23
C LEU A 24 -19.66 -3.83 -17.62
N GLU A 25 -20.31 -2.86 -16.97
CA GLU A 25 -20.19 -1.44 -17.30
C GLU A 25 -19.03 -0.73 -16.59
N GLU A 26 -18.47 -1.36 -15.55
CA GLU A 26 -17.29 -0.91 -14.80
C GLU A 26 -17.29 0.59 -14.42
N PRO A 27 -18.36 1.11 -13.78
CA PRO A 27 -18.48 2.54 -13.46
C PRO A 27 -17.39 3.06 -12.52
N PHE A 28 -16.65 2.17 -11.86
CA PHE A 28 -15.54 2.49 -10.98
C PHE A 28 -14.25 2.91 -11.73
N LYS A 29 -14.12 2.63 -13.03
CA LYS A 29 -13.00 3.12 -13.86
C LYS A 29 -12.97 4.64 -14.00
N HIS A 30 -14.13 5.28 -13.84
CA HIS A 30 -14.27 6.72 -14.00
C HIS A 30 -14.28 7.46 -12.65
N ASN A 31 -13.73 8.68 -12.66
CA ASN A 31 -13.67 9.55 -11.50
C ASN A 31 -15.07 9.87 -10.92
N ASN A 32 -15.13 10.07 -9.61
CA ASN A 32 -16.35 10.49 -8.94
C ASN A 32 -16.84 11.84 -9.49
N GLY A 33 -18.14 11.93 -9.78
CA GLY A 33 -18.76 13.13 -10.34
C GLY A 33 -18.53 13.34 -11.85
N SER A 34 -17.86 12.41 -12.55
CA SER A 34 -17.73 12.51 -14.01
C SER A 34 -19.07 12.24 -14.71
N LYS A 35 -19.27 12.89 -15.86
CA LYS A 35 -20.45 12.67 -16.71
C LYS A 35 -20.52 11.23 -17.21
N GLU A 36 -19.36 10.65 -17.54
CA GLU A 36 -19.21 9.26 -17.98
C GLU A 36 -19.69 8.28 -16.92
N LYS A 37 -19.26 8.45 -15.67
CA LYS A 37 -19.72 7.63 -14.55
C LYS A 37 -21.23 7.72 -14.36
N GLY A 38 -21.79 8.94 -14.46
CA GLY A 38 -23.23 9.15 -14.43
C GLY A 38 -23.94 8.40 -15.56
N ALA A 39 -23.44 8.49 -16.79
CA ALA A 39 -24.00 7.79 -17.93
C ALA A 39 -23.99 6.26 -17.77
N LEU A 40 -22.91 5.68 -17.22
CA LEU A 40 -22.83 4.26 -16.93
C LEU A 40 -23.87 3.83 -15.89
N TRP A 41 -24.05 4.61 -14.81
CA TRP A 41 -25.12 4.31 -13.84
C TRP A 41 -26.52 4.41 -14.44
N SER A 42 -26.74 5.30 -15.41
CA SER A 42 -28.01 5.36 -16.14
C SER A 42 -28.19 4.11 -16.99
N LYS A 43 -27.15 3.69 -17.71
CA LYS A 43 -27.16 2.47 -18.53
C LYS A 43 -27.45 1.22 -17.71
N ILE A 44 -26.82 1.08 -16.54
CA ILE A 44 -27.10 0.00 -15.58
C ILE A 44 -28.58 0.05 -15.15
N ALA A 45 -29.11 1.23 -14.82
CA ALA A 45 -30.51 1.36 -14.43
C ALA A 45 -31.48 0.99 -15.56
N ASP A 46 -31.16 1.36 -16.80
CA ASP A 46 -31.94 1.00 -17.98
C ASP A 46 -31.92 -0.51 -18.23
N ALA A 47 -30.76 -1.17 -18.10
CA ALA A 47 -30.63 -2.62 -18.20
C ALA A 47 -31.49 -3.34 -17.14
N LEU A 48 -31.41 -2.90 -15.88
CA LEU A 48 -32.22 -3.47 -14.80
C LEU A 48 -33.73 -3.24 -15.02
N THR A 49 -34.09 -2.11 -15.65
CA THR A 49 -35.48 -1.84 -16.02
C THR A 49 -35.98 -2.76 -17.14
N GLN A 50 -35.11 -3.11 -18.10
CA GLN A 50 -35.43 -4.12 -19.12
C GLN A 50 -35.67 -5.52 -18.51
N HIS A 51 -35.01 -5.83 -17.39
CA HIS A 51 -35.29 -7.02 -16.58
C HIS A 51 -36.56 -6.92 -15.71
N GLY A 52 -37.37 -5.87 -15.87
CA GLY A 52 -38.66 -5.70 -15.18
C GLY A 52 -38.57 -5.03 -13.81
N MET A 53 -37.40 -4.50 -13.42
CA MET A 53 -37.23 -3.80 -12.15
C MET A 53 -37.65 -2.33 -12.26
N LYS A 54 -38.49 -1.85 -11.33
CA LYS A 54 -38.90 -0.43 -11.28
C LYS A 54 -37.87 0.39 -10.51
N VAL A 55 -36.71 0.62 -11.11
CA VAL A 55 -35.57 1.29 -10.47
C VAL A 55 -35.20 2.59 -11.18
N THR A 56 -34.57 3.49 -10.43
CA THR A 56 -33.96 4.72 -10.95
C THR A 56 -32.45 4.65 -10.82
N GLN A 57 -31.72 5.42 -11.63
CA GLN A 57 -30.26 5.59 -11.51
C GLN A 57 -29.82 5.83 -10.05
N ARG A 58 -30.53 6.72 -9.34
CA ARG A 58 -30.25 7.04 -7.95
C ARG A 58 -30.41 5.82 -7.04
N SER A 59 -31.54 5.11 -7.13
CA SER A 59 -31.78 3.93 -6.29
C SER A 59 -30.82 2.78 -6.56
N VAL A 60 -30.39 2.62 -7.82
CA VAL A 60 -29.39 1.63 -8.23
C VAL A 60 -28.04 1.93 -7.58
N ARG A 61 -27.59 3.18 -7.68
CA ARG A 61 -26.35 3.62 -7.05
C ARG A 61 -26.38 3.51 -5.53
N GLU A 62 -27.44 3.98 -4.88
CA GLU A 62 -27.60 3.88 -3.43
C GLU A 62 -27.61 2.42 -2.95
N LYS A 63 -28.25 1.53 -3.71
CA LYS A 63 -28.27 0.10 -3.41
C LYS A 63 -26.87 -0.53 -3.56
N PHE A 64 -26.15 -0.20 -4.63
CA PHE A 64 -24.77 -0.66 -4.80
C PHE A 64 -23.85 -0.15 -3.68
N ASP A 65 -23.90 1.15 -3.38
CA ASP A 65 -23.09 1.78 -2.33
C ASP A 65 -23.30 1.08 -0.98
N LYS A 66 -24.56 0.72 -0.66
CA LYS A 66 -24.89 -0.08 0.53
C LYS A 66 -24.27 -1.48 0.48
N LEU A 67 -24.52 -2.24 -0.58
CA LEU A 67 -23.97 -3.60 -0.74
C LEU A 67 -22.45 -3.63 -0.61
N TYR A 68 -21.77 -2.65 -1.22
CA TYR A 68 -20.32 -2.54 -1.20
C TYR A 68 -19.79 -2.08 0.17
N SER A 69 -20.53 -1.22 0.88
CA SER A 69 -20.18 -0.85 2.26
C SER A 69 -20.29 -2.05 3.20
N ASP A 70 -21.42 -2.75 3.17
CA ASP A 70 -21.68 -3.94 4.00
C ASP A 70 -20.62 -5.02 3.73
N PHE A 71 -20.22 -5.22 2.47
CA PHE A 71 -19.13 -6.13 2.10
C PHE A 71 -17.79 -5.77 2.74
N LYS A 72 -17.37 -4.50 2.67
CA LYS A 72 -16.09 -4.05 3.25
C LYS A 72 -16.06 -4.09 4.77
N GLU A 73 -17.20 -3.86 5.41
CA GLU A 73 -17.34 -3.99 6.85
C GLU A 73 -17.15 -5.45 7.27
N ARG A 74 -17.83 -6.36 6.59
CA ARG A 74 -17.75 -7.79 6.85
C ARG A 74 -16.34 -8.37 6.61
N GLU A 75 -15.68 -7.99 5.50
CA GLU A 75 -14.27 -8.33 5.23
C GLU A 75 -13.31 -7.85 6.35
N ARG A 76 -13.60 -6.70 6.97
CA ARG A 76 -12.80 -6.17 8.08
C ARG A 76 -13.02 -6.97 9.36
N GLU A 77 -14.27 -7.31 9.66
CA GLU A 77 -14.63 -8.13 10.82
C GLU A 77 -14.05 -9.55 10.71
N GLU A 78 -14.11 -10.16 9.54
CA GLU A 78 -13.56 -11.49 9.25
C GLU A 78 -12.03 -11.52 9.38
N LYS A 79 -11.33 -10.49 8.89
CA LYS A 79 -9.87 -10.35 9.10
C LYS A 79 -9.49 -10.19 10.58
N GLN A 80 -10.39 -9.67 11.41
CA GLN A 80 -10.18 -9.54 12.84
C GLN A 80 -10.57 -10.81 13.61
N ALA A 81 -11.57 -11.55 13.15
CA ALA A 81 -12.05 -12.80 13.72
C ALA A 81 -11.48 -14.00 12.96
N SER A 82 -10.25 -14.41 13.30
CA SER A 82 -9.62 -15.63 12.78
C SER A 82 -10.55 -16.85 12.91
N GLY A 83 -11.11 -17.33 11.79
CA GLY A 83 -11.74 -18.66 11.69
C GLY A 83 -13.25 -18.72 11.47
N ILE A 84 -13.90 -17.68 10.94
CA ILE A 84 -15.30 -17.79 10.49
C ILE A 84 -15.31 -18.40 9.07
N ASP A 85 -15.93 -19.57 8.93
CA ASP A 85 -16.24 -20.18 7.64
C ASP A 85 -17.38 -19.40 6.98
N ILE A 86 -17.10 -18.79 5.83
CA ILE A 86 -18.03 -17.88 5.13
C ILE A 86 -18.50 -18.57 3.87
N GLU A 87 -19.81 -18.76 3.77
CA GLU A 87 -20.43 -19.28 2.57
C GLU A 87 -20.39 -18.21 1.46
N TYR A 88 -19.51 -18.41 0.47
CA TYR A 88 -19.37 -17.54 -0.70
C TYR A 88 -20.61 -17.65 -1.61
N ASP A 89 -21.65 -16.90 -1.28
CA ASP A 89 -22.80 -16.66 -2.15
C ASP A 89 -22.36 -15.92 -3.43
N ASP A 90 -23.07 -16.12 -4.54
CA ASP A 90 -22.76 -15.50 -5.84
C ASP A 90 -22.67 -13.96 -5.78
N ASN A 91 -23.43 -13.31 -4.90
CA ASN A 91 -23.29 -11.88 -4.62
C ASN A 91 -21.95 -11.55 -3.95
N HIS A 92 -21.51 -12.38 -3.00
CA HIS A 92 -20.22 -12.20 -2.36
C HIS A 92 -19.12 -12.34 -3.41
N LYS A 93 -19.15 -13.38 -4.25
CA LYS A 93 -18.18 -13.56 -5.34
C LYS A 93 -18.12 -12.35 -6.28
N ALA A 94 -19.27 -11.85 -6.71
CA ALA A 94 -19.33 -10.67 -7.57
C ALA A 94 -18.81 -9.41 -6.87
N LEU A 95 -19.07 -9.24 -5.57
CA LEU A 95 -18.53 -8.13 -4.78
C LEU A 95 -17.01 -8.23 -4.58
N THR A 96 -16.48 -9.43 -4.36
CA THR A 96 -15.03 -9.68 -4.29
C THR A 96 -14.36 -9.32 -5.61
N GLU A 97 -14.91 -9.77 -6.74
CA GLU A 97 -14.36 -9.44 -8.07
C GLU A 97 -14.39 -7.93 -8.33
N ILE A 98 -15.50 -7.25 -8.00
CA ILE A 98 -15.57 -5.77 -8.10
C ILE A 98 -14.52 -5.13 -7.20
N HIS A 99 -14.32 -5.64 -5.98
CA HIS A 99 -13.36 -5.11 -5.04
C HIS A 99 -11.92 -5.24 -5.53
N GLU A 100 -11.55 -6.40 -6.06
CA GLU A 100 -10.24 -6.67 -6.64
C GLU A 100 -9.96 -5.73 -7.82
N ARG A 101 -10.88 -5.60 -8.78
CA ARG A 101 -10.73 -4.65 -9.90
C ARG A 101 -10.59 -3.21 -9.45
N VAL A 102 -11.29 -2.81 -8.39
CA VAL A 102 -11.18 -1.45 -7.82
C VAL A 102 -9.80 -1.24 -7.21
N LEU A 103 -9.25 -2.23 -6.50
CA LEU A 103 -7.90 -2.15 -5.92
C LEU A 103 -6.83 -2.07 -7.00
N GLU A 104 -6.90 -2.90 -8.02
CA GLU A 104 -5.96 -2.87 -9.17
C GLU A 104 -5.93 -1.49 -9.83
N LEU A 105 -7.10 -0.87 -10.03
CA LEU A 105 -7.19 0.48 -10.61
C LEU A 105 -6.63 1.56 -9.68
N GLU A 106 -6.79 1.43 -8.37
CA GLU A 106 -6.22 2.39 -7.41
C GLU A 106 -4.69 2.26 -7.37
N GLU A 107 -4.15 1.04 -7.38
CA GLU A 107 -2.72 0.77 -7.46
C GLU A 107 -2.11 1.34 -8.74
N GLU A 108 -2.72 1.10 -9.91
CA GLU A 108 -2.26 1.67 -11.18
C GLU A 108 -2.24 3.21 -11.16
N ARG A 109 -3.21 3.85 -10.51
CA ARG A 109 -3.27 5.30 -10.40
C ARG A 109 -2.19 5.83 -9.47
N GLN A 110 -1.97 5.15 -8.36
CA GLN A 110 -0.92 5.51 -7.41
C GLN A 110 0.46 5.36 -8.04
N ASP A 111 0.72 4.30 -8.79
CA ASP A 111 1.98 4.08 -9.51
C ASP A 111 2.25 5.19 -10.53
N LYS A 112 1.24 5.57 -11.32
CA LYS A 112 1.34 6.70 -12.27
C LYS A 112 1.65 8.01 -11.54
N GLU A 113 0.99 8.30 -10.42
CA GLU A 113 1.27 9.50 -9.62
C GLU A 113 2.70 9.49 -9.05
N THR A 114 3.17 8.35 -8.55
CA THR A 114 4.55 8.24 -8.04
C THR A 114 5.59 8.43 -9.15
N GLN A 115 5.34 7.91 -10.36
CA GLN A 115 6.21 8.08 -11.51
C GLN A 115 6.24 9.54 -11.99
N GLU A 116 5.09 10.21 -12.07
CA GLU A 116 5.00 11.64 -12.38
C GLU A 116 5.72 12.51 -11.34
N LYS A 117 5.59 12.17 -10.06
CA LYS A 117 6.29 12.86 -8.97
C LYS A 117 7.80 12.63 -9.04
N ALA A 118 8.24 11.42 -9.37
CA ALA A 118 9.66 11.10 -9.54
C ALA A 118 10.28 11.85 -10.72
N THR A 119 9.60 11.86 -11.88
CA THR A 119 10.05 12.59 -13.07
C THR A 119 10.07 14.11 -12.84
N ALA A 120 9.05 14.67 -12.17
CA ALA A 120 9.04 16.09 -11.79
C ALA A 120 10.18 16.44 -10.81
N ALA A 121 10.48 15.55 -9.85
CA ALA A 121 11.60 15.73 -8.92
C ALA A 121 12.95 15.67 -9.63
N GLU A 122 13.12 14.75 -10.59
CA GLU A 122 14.32 14.63 -11.40
C GLU A 122 14.54 15.87 -12.28
N MET A 123 13.49 16.37 -12.93
CA MET A 123 13.54 17.61 -13.72
C MET A 123 13.93 18.82 -12.86
N ARG A 124 13.39 18.92 -11.62
CA ARG A 124 13.79 19.97 -10.66
C ARG A 124 15.27 19.84 -10.27
N LYS A 125 15.75 18.63 -9.96
CA LYS A 125 17.16 18.36 -9.63
C LYS A 125 18.09 18.78 -10.77
N LYS A 126 17.79 18.35 -12.00
CA LYS A 126 18.55 18.68 -13.21
C LYS A 126 18.59 20.18 -13.49
N ALA A 127 17.49 20.90 -13.22
CA ALA A 127 17.45 22.36 -13.34
C ALA A 127 18.33 23.05 -12.28
N THR A 128 18.28 22.60 -11.02
CA THR A 128 19.14 23.15 -9.95
C THR A 128 20.63 22.89 -10.17
N GLU A 129 20.98 21.73 -10.74
CA GLU A 129 22.36 21.40 -11.11
C GLU A 129 22.86 22.25 -12.29
N ARG A 130 22.01 22.52 -13.29
CA ARG A 130 22.39 23.42 -14.40
C ARG A 130 22.62 24.87 -13.94
N LEU A 131 21.81 25.38 -13.01
CA LEU A 131 21.99 26.72 -12.44
C LEU A 131 23.27 26.84 -11.59
N SER A 132 23.65 25.78 -10.88
CA SER A 132 24.89 25.80 -10.08
C SER A 132 26.15 25.78 -10.97
N VAL A 133 26.09 25.17 -12.15
CA VAL A 133 27.19 25.17 -13.14
C VAL A 133 27.36 26.53 -13.81
N THR A 134 26.28 27.22 -14.20
CA THR A 134 26.38 28.56 -14.81
C THR A 134 26.82 29.63 -13.80
N LYS A 135 26.47 29.49 -12.52
CA LYS A 135 26.96 30.38 -11.45
C LYS A 135 28.46 30.24 -11.19
N ARG A 136 29.04 29.05 -11.39
CA ARG A 136 30.49 28.83 -11.25
C ARG A 136 31.28 29.46 -12.40
N ARG A 137 30.72 29.54 -13.60
CA ARG A 137 31.38 30.23 -14.74
C ARG A 137 31.37 31.75 -14.62
N SER A 138 30.42 32.35 -13.91
CA SER A 138 30.35 33.82 -13.78
C SER A 138 31.24 34.39 -12.67
N LYS A 139 31.99 33.56 -11.93
CA LYS A 139 32.84 34.03 -10.81
C LYS A 139 34.32 34.11 -11.18
N ASP A 140 34.71 33.53 -12.31
CA ASP A 140 36.11 33.55 -12.80
C ASP A 140 36.39 34.69 -13.79
N ASP A 141 35.41 35.53 -14.13
CA ASP A 141 35.57 36.66 -15.06
C ASP A 141 34.83 37.91 -14.54
N ALA A 142 35.39 38.54 -13.50
CA ALA A 142 34.96 39.87 -13.05
C ALA A 142 36.11 40.57 -12.31
N THR A 143 37.15 40.93 -13.05
CA THR A 143 38.08 42.00 -12.66
C THR A 143 37.50 43.35 -13.06
N VAL A 144 37.31 44.21 -12.04
CA VAL A 144 37.34 45.69 -12.03
C VAL A 144 36.49 46.43 -13.07
N SER A 145 35.48 47.18 -12.61
CA SER A 145 35.39 48.63 -12.85
C SER A 145 34.22 49.30 -12.11
N ASP A 146 34.52 50.52 -11.64
CA ASP A 146 33.75 51.50 -10.87
C ASP A 146 32.46 52.04 -11.53
N GLU A 147 31.45 52.26 -10.66
CA GLU A 147 30.46 53.37 -10.55
C GLU A 147 29.64 53.91 -11.76
N PRO A 148 28.56 54.72 -11.52
CA PRO A 148 27.45 54.63 -10.56
C PRO A 148 26.05 54.87 -11.24
N GLU A 149 25.00 55.08 -10.42
CA GLU A 149 23.62 55.52 -10.77
C GLU A 149 22.65 54.41 -11.25
N GLU A 150 21.37 54.34 -10.88
CA GLU A 150 20.41 55.39 -10.49
C GLU A 150 19.22 54.76 -9.71
N GLU A 151 18.54 55.57 -8.91
CA GLU A 151 17.42 55.19 -8.04
C GLU A 151 16.17 54.70 -8.79
N VAL A 152 15.58 53.60 -8.35
CA VAL A 152 14.13 53.36 -8.50
C VAL A 152 13.54 52.67 -7.28
N SER A 153 12.70 53.41 -6.57
CA SER A 153 11.97 52.96 -5.38
C SER A 153 10.88 51.92 -5.72
N PRO A 154 10.78 50.78 -5.00
CA PRO A 154 9.64 49.90 -5.13
C PRO A 154 8.54 50.28 -4.12
N LYS A 155 7.38 50.64 -4.67
CA LYS A 155 6.10 50.84 -3.96
C LYS A 155 5.81 49.68 -2.99
N ARG A 156 5.62 50.02 -1.72
CA ARG A 156 5.09 49.14 -0.66
C ARG A 156 3.77 48.50 -1.09
N ARG A 157 3.78 47.20 -1.41
CA ARG A 157 2.59 46.34 -1.34
C ARG A 157 2.63 45.55 -0.04
N ARG A 158 1.66 45.83 0.84
CA ARG A 158 1.38 45.06 2.06
C ARG A 158 1.09 43.59 1.70
N SER A 159 1.48 42.70 2.63
CA SER A 159 1.32 41.24 2.64
C SER A 159 2.47 40.41 2.02
N GLN A 160 3.65 40.46 2.65
CA GLN A 160 4.73 39.50 2.42
C GLN A 160 5.15 38.76 3.71
N THR A 161 4.25 38.69 4.71
CA THR A 161 4.47 37.98 5.99
C THR A 161 3.76 36.62 6.02
N SER A 162 3.47 36.01 4.86
CA SER A 162 2.78 34.71 4.83
C SER A 162 3.44 33.68 3.93
N MET A 163 4.15 34.07 2.86
CA MET A 163 4.76 33.09 1.95
C MET A 163 6.14 32.58 2.44
N VAL A 164 6.93 33.43 3.09
CA VAL A 164 8.26 33.05 3.60
C VAL A 164 8.15 32.12 4.80
N ASP A 165 7.17 32.35 5.68
CA ASP A 165 6.93 31.51 6.85
C ASP A 165 6.35 30.14 6.44
N MET A 166 5.43 30.10 5.47
CA MET A 166 4.99 28.82 4.86
C MET A 166 6.15 28.07 4.20
N MET A 167 7.10 28.77 3.56
CA MET A 167 8.27 28.13 2.97
C MET A 167 9.18 27.52 4.04
N LYS A 168 9.45 28.25 5.13
CA LYS A 168 10.23 27.74 6.28
C LYS A 168 9.56 26.52 6.92
N GLU A 169 8.24 26.58 7.12
CA GLU A 169 7.45 25.47 7.68
C GLU A 169 7.44 24.25 6.76
N SER A 170 7.39 24.45 5.44
CA SER A 170 7.48 23.36 4.47
C SER A 170 8.85 22.66 4.48
N VAL A 171 9.93 23.42 4.70
CA VAL A 171 11.31 22.90 4.75
C VAL A 171 11.53 22.11 6.04
N THR A 172 11.04 22.62 7.18
CA THR A 172 11.15 21.91 8.46
C THR A 172 10.31 20.64 8.49
N MET A 173 9.09 20.67 7.94
CA MET A 173 8.27 19.46 7.77
C MET A 173 8.97 18.40 6.91
N LYS A 174 9.59 18.81 5.80
CA LYS A 174 10.32 17.89 4.92
C LYS A 174 11.56 17.30 5.59
N GLN A 175 12.29 18.08 6.38
CA GLN A 175 13.43 17.57 7.16
C GLN A 175 12.98 16.54 8.19
N LYS A 176 11.94 16.84 8.97
CA LYS A 176 11.38 15.89 9.95
C LYS A 176 10.94 14.59 9.29
N TYR A 177 10.26 14.66 8.16
CA TYR A 177 9.85 13.46 7.41
C TYR A 177 11.05 12.63 6.94
N GLN A 178 12.13 13.28 6.48
CA GLN A 178 13.36 12.58 6.10
C GLN A 178 14.05 11.92 7.29
N GLU A 179 14.09 12.59 8.44
CA GLU A 179 14.66 12.05 9.68
C GLU A 179 13.86 10.85 10.18
N GLU A 180 12.53 10.93 10.16
CA GLU A 180 11.64 9.85 10.58
C GLU A 180 11.79 8.62 9.66
N GLN A 181 11.86 8.83 8.35
CA GLN A 181 12.14 7.76 7.37
C GLN A 181 13.52 7.13 7.59
N GLY A 182 14.54 7.93 7.94
CA GLY A 182 15.86 7.42 8.30
C GLY A 182 15.82 6.54 9.56
N GLN A 183 15.07 6.97 10.58
CA GLN A 183 14.90 6.20 11.82
C GLN A 183 14.14 4.90 11.60
N ILE A 184 13.08 4.90 10.80
CA ILE A 184 12.33 3.68 10.45
C ILE A 184 13.28 2.68 9.77
N ARG A 185 14.03 3.13 8.76
CA ARG A 185 15.00 2.27 8.05
C ARG A 185 16.09 1.73 8.99
N SER A 186 16.58 2.54 9.93
CA SER A 186 17.55 2.08 10.92
C SER A 186 16.97 0.98 11.80
N ARG A 187 15.73 1.15 12.29
CA ARG A 187 15.06 0.14 13.11
C ARG A 187 14.81 -1.15 12.35
N GLU A 188 14.42 -1.07 11.07
CA GLU A 188 14.26 -2.26 10.22
C GLU A 188 15.57 -3.02 10.04
N LEU A 189 16.69 -2.32 9.84
CA LEU A 189 18.01 -2.95 9.75
C LEU A 189 18.42 -3.62 11.05
N ASP A 190 18.18 -2.96 12.19
CA ASP A 190 18.48 -3.52 13.51
C ASP A 190 17.62 -4.77 13.82
N LEU A 191 16.33 -4.74 13.49
CA LEU A 191 15.44 -5.90 13.63
C LEU A 191 15.92 -7.07 12.78
N ARG A 192 16.31 -6.81 11.53
CA ARG A 192 16.83 -7.84 10.61
C ARG A 192 18.17 -8.41 11.10
N ALA A 193 19.02 -7.59 11.70
CA ALA A 193 20.26 -8.03 12.32
C ALA A 193 19.99 -8.92 13.55
N ALA A 194 19.02 -8.55 14.39
CA ALA A 194 18.61 -9.34 15.55
C ALA A 194 18.00 -10.69 15.14
N GLU A 195 17.16 -10.73 14.10
CA GLU A 195 16.58 -11.96 13.56
C GLU A 195 17.67 -12.91 13.03
N LEU A 196 18.65 -12.38 12.28
CA LEU A 196 19.78 -13.17 11.81
C LEU A 196 20.62 -13.72 12.98
N GLN A 197 20.84 -12.91 14.01
CA GLN A 197 21.56 -13.34 15.21
C GLN A 197 20.79 -14.46 15.94
N GLN A 198 19.47 -14.33 16.09
CA GLN A 198 18.63 -15.37 16.68
C GLN A 198 18.69 -16.67 15.86
N GLN A 199 18.62 -16.57 14.53
CA GLN A 199 18.72 -17.72 13.63
C GLN A 199 20.09 -18.42 13.77
N GLN A 200 21.18 -17.66 13.86
CA GLN A 200 22.52 -18.21 14.12
C GLN A 200 22.60 -18.89 15.49
N GLN A 201 22.03 -18.29 16.54
CA GLN A 201 21.97 -18.90 17.87
C GLN A 201 21.18 -20.21 17.85
N PHE A 202 20.05 -20.26 17.16
CA PHE A 202 19.25 -21.47 17.02
C PHE A 202 20.00 -22.58 16.25
N GLN A 203 20.67 -22.23 15.14
CA GLN A 203 21.53 -23.19 14.42
C GLN A 203 22.68 -23.71 15.29
N SER A 204 23.35 -22.83 16.04
CA SER A 204 24.43 -23.20 16.94
C SER A 204 23.96 -24.16 18.04
N MET A 205 22.79 -23.90 18.63
CA MET A 205 22.16 -24.78 19.62
C MET A 205 21.84 -26.16 19.04
N LEU A 206 21.31 -26.22 17.80
CA LEU A 206 20.99 -27.47 17.12
C LEU A 206 22.27 -28.30 16.87
N ILE A 207 23.34 -27.66 16.41
CA ILE A 207 24.64 -28.30 16.19
C ILE A 207 25.22 -28.83 17.51
N GLN A 208 25.13 -28.04 18.58
CA GLN A 208 25.59 -28.46 19.90
C GLN A 208 24.84 -29.70 20.40
N GLN A 209 23.52 -29.75 20.23
CA GLN A 209 22.72 -30.92 20.59
C GLN A 209 23.14 -32.16 19.77
N GLN A 210 23.32 -32.01 18.46
CA GLN A 210 23.77 -33.10 17.59
C GLN A 210 25.15 -33.62 18.02
N GLN A 211 26.06 -32.72 18.37
CA GLN A 211 27.41 -33.08 18.80
C GLN A 211 27.42 -33.83 20.14
N GLN A 212 26.59 -33.41 21.10
CA GLN A 212 26.40 -34.15 22.36
C GLN A 212 25.85 -35.56 22.12
N PHE A 213 24.84 -35.70 21.26
CA PHE A 213 24.29 -37.02 20.92
C PHE A 213 25.34 -37.94 20.29
N GLN A 214 26.16 -37.39 19.39
CA GLN A 214 27.23 -38.15 18.74
C GLN A 214 28.33 -38.58 19.73
N GLN A 215 28.71 -37.71 20.65
CA GLN A 215 29.65 -38.06 21.73
C GLN A 215 29.08 -39.14 22.65
N GLN A 216 27.79 -39.06 23.00
CA GLN A 216 27.15 -40.07 23.85
C GLN A 216 27.10 -41.44 23.16
N GLN A 217 26.80 -41.48 21.86
CA GLN A 217 26.88 -42.70 21.05
C GLN A 217 28.30 -43.29 21.01
N GLN A 218 29.33 -42.45 20.78
CA GLN A 218 30.73 -42.89 20.76
C GLN A 218 31.20 -43.41 22.13
N ALA A 219 30.81 -42.75 23.21
CA ALA A 219 31.11 -43.19 24.57
C ALA A 219 30.43 -44.54 24.88
N MET A 220 29.17 -44.72 24.48
CA MET A 220 28.44 -45.97 24.64
C MET A 220 29.08 -47.11 23.83
N THR A 221 29.49 -46.85 22.59
CA THR A 221 30.18 -47.87 21.77
C THR A 221 31.55 -48.22 22.34
N MET A 222 32.33 -47.24 22.81
CA MET A 222 33.61 -47.49 23.49
C MET A 222 33.43 -48.29 24.78
N ALA A 223 32.42 -47.97 25.60
CA ALA A 223 32.11 -48.73 26.80
C ALA A 223 31.73 -50.18 26.48
N MET A 224 30.90 -50.40 25.45
CA MET A 224 30.53 -51.74 24.99
C MET A 224 31.74 -52.51 24.43
N PHE A 225 32.64 -51.83 23.72
CA PHE A 225 33.85 -52.44 23.19
C PHE A 225 34.81 -52.86 24.32
N ASN A 226 34.97 -52.02 25.34
CA ASN A 226 35.80 -52.32 26.51
C ASN A 226 35.24 -53.49 27.33
N THR A 227 33.93 -53.55 27.55
CA THR A 227 33.31 -54.68 28.28
C THR A 227 33.40 -55.99 27.50
N LEU A 228 33.22 -55.97 26.18
CA LEU A 228 33.46 -57.13 25.32
C LEU A 228 34.92 -57.61 25.40
N ASN A 229 35.87 -56.68 25.43
CA ASN A 229 37.30 -57.00 25.51
C ASN A 229 37.70 -57.57 26.89
N GLU A 230 37.09 -57.10 27.98
CA GLU A 230 37.24 -57.69 29.31
C GLU A 230 36.64 -59.10 29.41
N LEU A 231 35.45 -59.33 28.84
CA LEU A 231 34.84 -60.66 28.79
C LEU A 231 35.70 -61.65 27.99
N LEU A 232 36.27 -61.23 26.87
CA LEU A 232 37.18 -62.05 26.06
C LEU A 232 38.49 -62.38 26.79
N LYS A 233 39.03 -61.45 27.58
CA LYS A 233 40.20 -61.72 28.44
C LYS A 233 39.88 -62.71 29.55
N ASN A 234 38.72 -62.58 30.18
CA ASN A 234 38.30 -63.46 31.27
C ASN A 234 37.95 -64.89 30.80
N MET A 235 37.64 -65.11 29.52
CA MET A 235 37.44 -66.45 28.94
C MET A 235 38.74 -67.15 28.50
N LYS A 236 39.88 -66.44 28.46
CA LYS A 236 41.18 -66.99 28.03
C LYS A 236 42.11 -67.40 29.18
N ASN A 237 41.71 -67.14 30.43
CA ASN A 237 42.33 -67.64 31.65
C ASN A 237 41.49 -68.79 32.22
#